data_AF-A0A0D2TD60-F1
#
_entry.id   AF-A0A0D2TD60-F1
#
_cell.length_a   1.000
_cell.length_b   1.000
_cell.length_c   1.000
_cell.angle_alpha   90.00
_cell.angle_beta   90.00
_cell.angle_gamma   90.00
#
_symmetry.space_group_name_H-M   'P 1'
#
loop_
_entity.id
_entity.type
_entity.pdbx_description
1 polymer ?
#
loop_
_entity_poly.entity_id
_entity_poly.type
_entity_poly.pdbx_seq_one_letter_code
_entity_poly.pdbx_strand_id
1 'polypeptide(L)'
;MMEDCFILDFNPFDSMNIAKLSFTIQDAHDDDDDDDDLTVVAEKGKVACRDYPHSRHLCLRFPFDKTPHEKHCYLCYCYVCDSVAPCEFWTIHCHASEHVEDWKSQRELMRLKIRRQIGF
;
A
#
# COMPACT_ATOMS: atom_id res chain seq x y z
N MET A 1 -21.63 25.84 12.49
CA MET A 1 -21.59 26.48 11.17
C MET A 1 -21.58 25.36 10.16
N MET A 2 -22.66 25.24 9.39
CA MET A 2 -22.82 24.19 8.38
C MET A 2 -22.02 24.60 7.15
N GLU A 3 -21.05 23.80 6.75
CA GLU A 3 -20.27 24.04 5.52
C GLU A 3 -21.20 23.80 4.32
N ASP A 4 -21.40 24.85 3.55
CA ASP A 4 -22.25 24.87 2.36
C ASP A 4 -21.52 24.13 1.23
N CYS A 5 -21.95 22.90 0.96
CA CYS A 5 -21.32 22.03 -0.03
C CYS A 5 -21.84 22.42 -1.43
N PHE A 6 -21.04 23.21 -2.16
CA PHE A 6 -21.36 23.60 -3.53
C PHE A 6 -21.31 22.37 -4.46
N ILE A 7 -22.49 21.98 -4.97
CA ILE A 7 -22.60 20.97 -6.02
C ILE A 7 -22.21 21.64 -7.34
N LEU A 8 -21.19 21.10 -8.01
CA LEU A 8 -20.77 21.55 -9.33
C LEU A 8 -21.75 21.03 -10.39
N ASP A 9 -22.00 21.83 -11.43
CA ASP A 9 -22.82 21.44 -12.60
C ASP A 9 -22.10 20.43 -13.52
N PHE A 10 -20.87 20.04 -13.17
CA PHE A 10 -20.00 19.14 -13.93
C PHE A 10 -19.38 18.08 -13.01
N ASN A 11 -19.37 16.82 -13.46
CA ASN A 11 -18.77 15.71 -12.72
C ASN A 11 -17.27 15.61 -13.04
N PRO A 12 -16.34 15.90 -12.12
CA PRO A 12 -14.90 15.70 -12.34
C PRO A 12 -14.50 14.22 -12.46
N PHE A 13 -15.44 13.29 -12.21
CA PHE A 13 -15.32 11.86 -12.47
C PHE A 13 -16.09 11.41 -13.72
N ASP A 14 -16.55 12.33 -14.58
CA ASP A 14 -17.03 11.94 -15.90
C ASP A 14 -15.88 11.24 -16.63
N SER A 15 -16.07 9.95 -16.81
CA SER A 15 -15.09 9.02 -17.33
C SER A 15 -14.64 9.48 -18.71
N MET A 16 -13.34 9.72 -18.90
CA MET A 16 -12.75 9.43 -20.19
C MET A 16 -13.20 8.01 -20.57
N ASN A 17 -13.85 7.87 -21.72
CA ASN A 17 -14.69 6.73 -22.02
C ASN A 17 -13.84 5.45 -22.16
N ILE A 18 -13.75 4.67 -21.07
CA ILE A 18 -13.13 3.33 -21.04
C ILE A 18 -13.95 2.35 -21.90
N ALA A 19 -15.10 2.72 -22.46
CA ALA A 19 -15.83 1.87 -23.41
C ALA A 19 -15.11 1.67 -24.78
N LYS A 20 -13.92 2.26 -24.97
CA LYS A 20 -12.98 1.85 -26.02
C LYS A 20 -11.99 0.76 -25.58
N LEU A 21 -12.02 0.40 -24.29
CA LEU A 21 -11.26 -0.67 -23.63
C LEU A 21 -12.16 -1.91 -23.48
N SER A 22 -12.85 -2.30 -24.56
CA SER A 22 -13.48 -3.61 -24.62
C SER A 22 -12.42 -4.63 -25.07
N PHE A 23 -11.77 -5.30 -24.12
CA PHE A 23 -11.29 -6.65 -24.38
C PHE A 23 -12.11 -7.58 -23.49
N THR A 24 -13.00 -8.31 -24.15
CA THR A 24 -13.76 -9.40 -23.56
C THR A 24 -12.79 -10.44 -23.04
N ILE A 25 -12.75 -10.67 -21.73
CA ILE A 25 -12.21 -11.92 -21.18
C ILE A 25 -13.18 -13.02 -21.64
N GLN A 26 -12.85 -13.67 -22.74
CA GLN A 26 -13.39 -14.98 -23.11
C GLN A 26 -12.24 -15.96 -23.09
N ASP A 27 -12.27 -16.88 -22.13
CA ASP A 27 -11.49 -18.10 -22.17
C ASP A 27 -11.88 -18.90 -23.42
N ALA A 28 -11.07 -18.80 -24.47
CA ALA A 28 -10.95 -19.80 -25.53
C ALA A 28 -9.55 -19.69 -26.13
N HIS A 29 -8.74 -20.71 -25.85
CA HIS A 29 -7.43 -20.94 -26.43
C HIS A 29 -7.51 -21.00 -27.95
N ASP A 30 -6.94 -20.02 -28.65
CA ASP A 30 -6.29 -20.19 -29.95
C ASP A 30 -5.24 -19.08 -30.13
N ASP A 31 -4.04 -19.49 -30.55
CA ASP A 31 -2.82 -18.69 -30.70
C ASP A 31 -3.00 -17.47 -31.61
N ASP A 32 -2.97 -16.25 -31.05
CA ASP A 32 -2.40 -14.99 -31.58
C ASP A 32 -2.81 -13.83 -30.64
N ASP A 33 -2.33 -13.83 -29.39
CA ASP A 33 -2.71 -12.82 -28.39
C ASP A 33 -1.64 -11.73 -28.34
N ASP A 34 -1.89 -10.65 -29.08
CA ASP A 34 -1.15 -9.39 -29.00
C ASP A 34 -1.40 -8.84 -27.58
N ASP A 35 -0.49 -9.15 -26.67
CA ASP A 35 -0.48 -8.74 -25.27
C ASP A 35 -0.50 -7.21 -25.19
N ASP A 36 -1.70 -6.62 -25.11
CA ASP A 36 -1.95 -5.19 -24.93
C ASP A 36 -1.49 -4.78 -23.51
N ASP A 37 -0.18 -4.80 -23.32
CA ASP A 37 0.53 -4.51 -22.09
C ASP A 37 0.33 -3.04 -21.70
N LEU A 38 -0.41 -2.79 -20.61
CA LEU A 38 -0.60 -1.45 -20.07
C LEU A 38 0.68 -0.97 -19.38
N THR A 39 1.35 0.02 -19.98
CA THR A 39 2.59 0.60 -19.43
C THR A 39 2.37 1.99 -18.84
N VAL A 40 2.99 2.26 -17.70
CA VAL A 40 2.97 3.59 -17.06
C VAL A 40 3.99 4.49 -17.76
N VAL A 41 3.52 5.45 -18.56
CA VAL A 41 4.38 6.35 -19.34
C VAL A 41 4.92 7.55 -18.54
N ALA A 42 4.27 7.90 -17.43
CA ALA A 42 4.70 9.00 -16.56
C ALA A 42 4.10 8.90 -15.16
N GLU A 43 4.81 9.48 -14.19
CA GLU A 43 4.35 9.68 -12.82
C GLU A 43 4.60 11.14 -12.42
N LYS A 44 3.69 11.76 -11.66
CA LYS A 44 3.85 13.12 -11.15
C LYS A 44 3.49 13.19 -9.67
N GLY A 45 4.38 13.78 -8.86
CA GLY A 45 4.16 14.01 -7.44
C GLY A 45 4.87 12.99 -6.54
N LYS A 46 4.39 12.86 -5.31
CA LYS A 46 4.93 11.91 -4.32
C LYS A 46 4.05 10.66 -4.26
N VAL A 47 4.67 9.49 -4.18
CA VAL A 47 4.00 8.19 -4.07
C VAL A 47 4.02 7.73 -2.61
N ALA A 48 2.84 7.47 -2.04
CA ALA A 48 2.66 7.09 -0.63
C ALA A 48 3.63 5.98 -0.18
N CYS A 49 3.65 4.86 -0.92
CA CYS A 49 4.37 3.64 -0.59
C CYS A 49 5.86 3.63 -1.03
N ARG A 50 6.38 4.77 -1.50
CA ARG A 50 7.77 4.94 -1.95
C ARG A 50 8.46 6.14 -1.32
N ASP A 51 7.72 7.23 -1.11
CA ASP A 51 8.24 8.56 -0.78
C ASP A 51 7.81 9.06 0.60
N TYR A 52 6.89 8.35 1.27
CA TYR A 52 6.49 8.61 2.67
C TYR A 52 6.77 7.40 3.57
N PRO A 53 6.81 7.57 4.90
CA PRO A 53 6.94 6.45 5.82
C PRO A 53 5.85 5.40 5.60
N HIS A 54 6.25 4.13 5.44
CA HIS A 54 5.33 3.03 5.15
C HIS A 54 5.75 1.74 5.86
N SER A 55 4.80 0.85 6.10
CA SER A 55 5.06 -0.49 6.61
C SER A 55 5.80 -1.32 5.56
N ARG A 56 6.54 -2.35 5.99
CA ARG A 56 7.34 -3.16 5.05
C ARG A 56 6.52 -3.80 3.93
N HIS A 57 5.33 -4.33 4.24
CA HIS A 57 4.48 -4.99 3.25
C HIS A 57 3.97 -4.05 2.16
N LEU A 58 4.04 -2.74 2.36
CA LEU A 58 3.66 -1.73 1.36
C LEU A 58 4.86 -1.23 0.54
N CYS A 59 6.09 -1.66 0.80
CA CYS A 59 7.27 -1.05 0.18
C CYS A 59 7.32 -1.28 -1.34
N LEU A 60 7.23 -0.20 -2.14
CA LEU A 60 7.37 -0.29 -3.59
C LEU A 60 8.82 -0.48 -4.06
N ARG A 61 9.80 -0.08 -3.24
CA ARG A 61 11.23 -0.29 -3.55
C ARG A 61 11.66 -1.74 -3.37
N PHE A 62 11.05 -2.42 -2.41
CA PHE A 62 11.27 -3.83 -2.11
C PHE A 62 9.91 -4.54 -2.04
N PRO A 63 9.29 -4.83 -3.21
CA PRO A 63 7.97 -5.44 -3.26
C PRO A 63 7.91 -6.70 -2.41
N PHE A 64 6.87 -6.81 -1.58
CA PHE A 64 6.79 -7.81 -0.52
C PHE A 64 6.90 -9.24 -1.06
N ASP A 65 6.15 -9.57 -2.12
CA ASP A 65 6.13 -10.92 -2.70
C ASP A 65 7.34 -11.24 -3.60
N LYS A 66 8.15 -10.24 -3.95
CA LYS A 66 9.29 -10.39 -4.89
C LYS A 66 10.65 -10.27 -4.22
N THR A 67 10.71 -9.89 -2.95
CA THR A 67 11.97 -9.61 -2.27
C THR A 67 12.01 -10.18 -0.85
N PRO A 68 13.17 -10.59 -0.33
CA PRO A 68 13.28 -11.07 1.04
C PRO A 68 12.68 -10.11 2.06
N HIS A 69 11.97 -10.64 3.05
CA HIS A 69 11.22 -9.84 4.02
C HIS A 69 12.14 -9.06 4.97
N GLU A 70 13.45 -9.33 5.00
CA GLU A 70 14.41 -8.57 5.79
C GLU A 70 14.82 -7.25 5.11
N LYS A 71 14.72 -7.13 3.78
CA LYS A 71 15.15 -5.92 3.03
C LYS A 71 14.22 -4.73 3.26
N HIS A 72 14.74 -3.60 3.70
CA HIS A 72 13.91 -2.40 3.87
C HIS A 72 14.53 -1.17 3.22
N CYS A 73 13.71 -0.19 2.86
CA CYS A 73 14.18 1.12 2.45
C CYS A 73 14.28 2.05 3.66
N TYR A 74 14.84 3.26 3.45
CA TYR A 74 15.03 4.24 4.53
C TYR A 74 13.71 4.85 5.06
N LEU A 75 12.59 4.65 4.37
CA LEU A 75 11.26 5.08 4.80
C LEU A 75 10.41 3.96 5.40
N CYS A 76 10.92 2.73 5.41
CA CYS A 76 10.18 1.64 6.02
C CYS A 76 10.14 1.80 7.55
N TYR A 77 9.00 1.44 8.14
CA TYR A 77 8.85 1.26 9.58
C TYR A 77 8.37 -0.16 9.91
N CYS A 78 8.65 -0.59 11.13
CA CYS A 78 8.12 -1.81 11.72
C CYS A 78 6.63 -1.63 12.06
N TYR A 79 5.76 -2.39 11.38
CA TYR A 79 4.31 -2.33 11.59
C TYR A 79 3.92 -2.57 13.06
N VAL A 80 4.59 -3.49 13.74
CA VAL A 80 4.29 -3.86 15.13
C VAL A 80 4.75 -2.79 16.13
N CYS A 81 5.94 -2.21 15.90
CA CYS A 81 6.58 -1.30 16.85
C CYS A 81 6.30 0.19 16.58
N ASP A 82 5.74 0.54 15.41
CA ASP A 82 5.62 1.92 14.93
C ASP A 82 6.97 2.69 14.99
N SER A 83 8.09 1.99 14.73
CA SER A 83 9.46 2.54 14.74
C SER A 83 10.18 2.32 13.41
N VAL A 84 11.20 3.12 13.10
CA VAL A 84 11.98 3.02 11.86
C VAL A 84 12.57 1.62 11.72
N ALA A 85 12.52 1.05 10.51
CA ALA A 85 13.10 -0.26 10.22
C ALA A 85 14.64 -0.17 10.10
N PRO A 86 15.39 -1.14 10.66
CA PRO A 86 14.89 -2.31 11.38
C PRO A 86 14.65 -2.02 12.88
N CYS A 87 13.63 -2.64 13.47
CA CYS A 87 13.46 -2.69 14.92
C CYS A 87 14.28 -3.85 15.53
N GLU A 88 14.33 -3.95 16.87
CA GLU A 88 15.06 -5.02 17.57
C GLU A 88 14.65 -6.44 17.14
N PHE A 89 13.36 -6.67 16.90
CA PHE A 89 12.80 -7.98 16.50
C PHE A 89 12.52 -8.07 15.00
N TRP A 90 13.29 -7.33 14.18
CA TRP A 90 13.00 -7.18 12.76
C TRP A 90 12.88 -8.50 12.01
N THR A 91 13.74 -9.49 12.28
CA THR A 91 13.71 -10.79 11.59
C THR A 91 12.37 -11.52 11.70
N ILE A 92 11.55 -11.19 12.69
CA ILE A 92 10.20 -11.74 12.87
C ILE A 92 9.16 -10.70 12.42
N HIS A 93 9.31 -9.44 12.82
CA HIS A 93 8.36 -8.37 12.52
C HIS A 93 8.35 -7.93 11.06
N CYS A 94 9.36 -8.30 10.28
CA CYS A 94 9.46 -7.91 8.88
C CYS A 94 8.42 -8.61 7.99
N HIS A 95 7.84 -9.71 8.47
CA HIS A 95 6.70 -10.41 7.86
C HIS A 95 5.34 -9.76 8.21
N ALA A 96 5.33 -8.71 9.04
CA ALA A 96 4.09 -8.13 9.53
C ALA A 96 3.29 -7.39 8.44
N SER A 97 2.02 -7.77 8.32
CA SER A 97 1.06 -7.24 7.36
C SER A 97 -0.24 -6.84 8.06
N GLU A 98 -0.86 -5.76 7.60
CA GLU A 98 -2.17 -5.34 8.08
C GLU A 98 -3.30 -6.28 7.67
N HIS A 99 -3.04 -7.22 6.76
CA HIS A 99 -4.04 -8.20 6.32
C HIS A 99 -4.11 -9.44 7.24
N VAL A 100 -3.30 -9.52 8.30
CA VAL A 100 -3.26 -10.65 9.23
C VAL A 100 -3.63 -10.18 10.64
N GLU A 101 -4.65 -10.79 11.24
CA GLU A 101 -5.21 -10.39 12.53
C GLU A 101 -4.22 -10.51 13.70
N ASP A 102 -3.33 -11.50 13.68
CA ASP A 102 -2.32 -11.68 14.72
C ASP A 102 -1.37 -10.46 14.79
N TRP A 103 -0.98 -9.91 13.64
CA TRP A 103 -0.12 -8.72 13.60
C TRP A 103 -0.85 -7.46 14.10
N LYS A 104 -2.13 -7.31 13.77
CA LYS A 104 -2.96 -6.21 14.32
C LYS A 104 -3.03 -6.28 15.85
N SER A 105 -3.25 -7.48 16.37
CA SER A 105 -3.33 -7.74 17.81
C SER A 105 -2.01 -7.43 18.51
N GLN A 106 -0.89 -7.88 17.95
CA GLN A 106 0.45 -7.57 18.48
C GLN A 106 0.76 -6.06 18.45
N ARG A 107 0.39 -5.36 17.38
CA ARG A 107 0.57 -3.91 17.27
C ARG A 107 -0.22 -3.15 18.33
N GLU A 108 -1.47 -3.52 18.58
CA GLU A 108 -2.28 -2.87 19.62
C GLU A 108 -1.70 -3.12 21.02
N LEU A 109 -1.26 -4.35 21.31
CA LEU A 109 -0.57 -4.65 22.56
C LEU A 109 0.70 -3.81 22.73
N MET A 110 1.49 -3.64 21.66
CA MET A 110 2.69 -2.80 21.69
C MET A 110 2.36 -1.33 21.97
N ARG A 111 1.30 -0.80 21.35
CA ARG A 111 0.81 0.56 21.61
C ARG A 111 0.34 0.76 23.04
N LEU A 112 -0.39 -0.21 23.60
CA LEU A 112 -0.79 -0.18 25.01
C LEU A 112 0.42 -0.23 25.95
N LYS A 113 1.45 -1.04 25.64
CA LYS A 113 2.70 -1.07 26.41
C LYS A 113 3.39 0.29 26.40
N ILE A 114 3.53 0.91 25.22
CA ILE A 114 4.13 2.24 25.08
C ILE A 114 3.33 3.27 25.88
N ARG A 115 2.00 3.33 25.72
CA ARG A 115 1.11 4.25 26.45
C ARG A 115 1.29 4.17 27.97
N ARG A 116 1.32 2.95 28.51
CA ARG A 116 1.59 2.70 29.94
C ARG A 116 2.97 3.17 30.37
N GLN A 117 3.98 3.00 29.53
CA GLN A 117 5.36 3.42 29.81
C GLN A 117 5.53 4.94 29.82
N ILE A 118 4.76 5.65 29.00
CA ILE A 118 4.76 7.12 28.92
C ILE A 118 3.76 7.79 29.89
N GLY A 119 3.01 7.01 30.68
CA GLY A 119 2.18 7.52 31.77
C GLY A 119 0.82 8.11 31.35
N PHE A 120 0.24 7.66 30.23
CA PHE A 120 -1.15 7.95 29.85
C PHE A 120 -2.08 6.77 30.09
#